data_AF-A0AA43RSQ2-F1
#
_entry.id   AF-A0AA43RSQ2-F1
#
_cell.length_a   1.000
_cell.length_b   1.000
_cell.length_c   1.000
_cell.angle_alpha   90.00
_cell.angle_beta   90.00
_cell.angle_gamma   90.00
#
_symmetry.space_group_name_H-M   'P 1'
#
loop_
_entity.id
_entity.type
_entity.pdbx_description
1 polymer ?
#
loop_
_entity_poly.entity_id
_entity_poly.type
_entity_poly.pdbx_seq_one_letter_code
_entity_poly.pdbx_strand_id
1 'polypeptide(L)' 'MTKIESLEIIQERFMKAAFAQVWQTHADQIEDDVDALPFAWELLYAAHEKFEEALSLGKSNNKALEEAGTVFTSKTVLL' A
#
# COMPACT_ATOMS: atom_id res chain seq x y z
N MET A 1 -17.40 7.68 -4.60
CA MET A 1 -16.39 7.32 -3.60
C MET A 1 -15.59 8.56 -3.31
N THR A 2 -15.45 8.93 -2.04
CA THR A 2 -14.58 10.02 -1.60
C THR A 2 -13.14 9.55 -1.47
N LYS A 3 -12.19 10.48 -1.38
CA LYS A 3 -10.77 10.15 -1.14
C LYS A 3 -10.54 9.42 0.18
N ILE A 4 -11.35 9.73 1.19
CA ILE A 4 -11.26 9.11 2.52
C ILE A 4 -11.76 7.66 2.44
N GLU A 5 -12.91 7.43 1.79
CA GLU A 5 -13.46 6.09 1.59
C GLU A 5 -12.51 5.18 0.79
N SER A 6 -11.87 5.70 -0.26
CA SER A 6 -10.90 4.93 -1.04
C SER A 6 -9.64 4.59 -0.24
N LEU A 7 -9.18 5.49 0.64
CA LEU A 7 -8.04 5.23 1.51
C LEU A 7 -8.35 4.20 2.60
N GLU A 8 -9.55 4.26 3.20
CA GLU A 8 -10.00 3.27 4.19
C GLU A 8 -10.07 1.85 3.59
N ILE A 9 -10.57 1.72 2.36
CA ILE A 9 -10.57 0.44 1.62
C ILE A 9 -9.14 -0.10 1.45
N ILE A 10 -8.19 0.78 1.11
CA ILE A 10 -6.79 0.39 0.93
C ILE A 10 -6.16 -0.05 2.25
N GLN A 11 -6.41 0.69 3.34
CA GLN A 11 -5.96 0.31 4.68
C GLN A 11 -6.52 -1.06 5.09
N GLU A 12 -7.83 -1.26 5.02
CA GLU A 12 -8.48 -2.52 5.40
C GLU A 12 -7.92 -3.70 4.58
N ARG A 13 -7.69 -3.48 3.28
CA ARG A 13 -7.27 -4.53 2.37
C ARG A 13 -5.78 -4.87 2.48
N PHE A 14 -4.92 -3.88 2.71
CA PHE A 14 -3.49 -4.01 2.50
C PHE A 14 -2.61 -3.71 3.72
N MET A 15 -3.15 -3.32 4.88
CA MET A 15 -2.35 -3.03 6.08
C MET A 15 -1.35 -4.16 6.41
N LYS A 16 -1.82 -5.41 6.44
CA LYS A 16 -0.95 -6.56 6.71
C LYS A 16 0.14 -6.75 5.65
N ALA A 17 -0.16 -6.48 4.38
CA ALA A 17 0.80 -6.57 3.30
C ALA A 17 1.84 -5.44 3.37
N ALA A 18 1.43 -4.23 3.76
CA ALA A 18 2.31 -3.10 4.00
C ALA A 18 3.35 -3.44 5.09
N PHE A 19 2.90 -3.88 6.26
CA PHE A 19 3.81 -4.31 7.34
C PHE A 19 4.73 -5.45 6.90
N ALA A 20 4.20 -6.46 6.22
CA ALA A 20 5.02 -7.58 5.75
C ALA A 20 6.12 -7.12 4.76
N GLN A 21 5.82 -6.14 3.90
CA GLN A 21 6.79 -5.57 2.97
C GLN A 21 7.84 -4.73 3.69
N VAL A 22 7.42 -3.93 4.68
CA VAL A 22 8.32 -3.13 5.53
C VAL A 22 9.30 -4.03 6.27
N TRP A 23 8.81 -5.07 6.95
CA TRP A 23 9.65 -6.06 7.62
C TRP A 23 10.58 -6.83 6.66
N GLN A 24 10.25 -6.93 5.38
CA GLN A 24 11.15 -7.55 4.39
C GLN A 24 12.24 -6.61 3.87
N THR A 25 12.00 -5.29 3.91
CA THR A 25 12.86 -4.30 3.25
C THR A 25 13.67 -3.43 4.23
N HIS A 26 13.21 -3.29 5.46
CA HIS A 26 13.78 -2.40 6.48
C HIS A 26 13.99 -3.14 7.82
N ALA A 27 14.13 -4.47 7.80
CA ALA A 27 14.27 -5.31 9.00
C ALA A 27 15.40 -4.88 9.94
N ASP A 28 16.42 -4.23 9.40
CA ASP A 28 17.61 -3.74 10.10
C ASP A 28 17.43 -2.34 10.70
N GLN A 29 16.34 -1.64 10.36
CA GLN A 29 16.04 -0.27 10.77
C GLN A 29 14.85 -0.17 11.74
N ILE A 30 14.20 -1.29 12.04
CA ILE A 30 12.91 -1.35 12.71
C ILE A 30 12.99 -2.34 13.86
N GLU A 31 12.69 -1.89 15.08
CA GLU A 31 12.71 -2.76 16.27
C GLU A 31 11.33 -3.38 16.54
N ASP A 32 10.25 -2.67 16.22
CA ASP A 32 8.88 -3.12 16.45
C ASP A 32 7.87 -2.58 15.40
N ASP A 33 6.59 -2.94 15.58
CA ASP A 33 5.52 -2.48 14.70
C ASP A 33 5.28 -0.96 14.79
N VAL A 34 5.68 -0.29 15.87
CA VAL A 34 5.54 1.16 16.00
C VAL A 34 6.52 1.87 15.07
N ASP A 35 7.76 1.38 15.00
CA ASP A 35 8.77 1.87 14.06
C ASP A 35 8.41 1.58 12.60
N ALA A 36 7.68 0.49 12.35
CA ALA A 36 7.22 0.11 11.02
C ALA A 36 6.04 0.95 10.50
N LEU A 37 5.27 1.60 11.39
CA LEU A 37 4.04 2.32 11.03
C LEU A 37 4.27 3.39 9.95
N PRO A 38 5.27 4.30 10.03
CA PRO A 38 5.48 5.32 9.02
C PRO A 38 5.72 4.73 7.63
N PHE A 39 6.60 3.72 7.52
CA PHE A 39 6.88 3.03 6.27
C PHE A 39 5.64 2.30 5.71
N ALA A 40 4.85 1.69 6.59
CA ALA A 40 3.62 1.02 6.19
C ALA A 40 2.60 2.03 5.64
N TRP A 41 2.49 3.21 6.26
CA TRP A 41 1.64 4.29 5.77
C TRP A 41 2.09 4.82 4.40
N GLU A 42 3.40 5.00 4.18
CA GLU A 42 3.92 5.40 2.86
C GLU A 42 3.51 4.42 1.76
N LEU A 43 3.63 3.11 2.01
CA LEU A 43 3.19 2.08 1.07
C LEU A 43 1.67 2.11 0.84
N LEU A 44 0.87 2.34 1.88
CA LEU A 44 -0.59 2.44 1.77
C LEU A 44 -1.01 3.67 0.95
N TYR A 45 -0.34 4.82 1.12
CA TYR A 45 -0.61 6.00 0.30
C TYR A 45 -0.21 5.76 -1.16
N ALA A 46 0.93 5.13 -1.44
CA ALA A 46 1.31 4.78 -2.80
C ALA A 46 0.31 3.81 -3.45
N ALA A 47 -0.20 2.82 -2.70
CA ALA A 47 -1.25 1.91 -3.16
C ALA A 47 -2.58 2.64 -3.41
N HIS A 48 -2.90 3.63 -2.57
CA HIS A 48 -4.07 4.48 -2.74
C HIS A 48 -3.98 5.34 -4.00
N GLU A 49 -2.83 5.97 -4.27
CA GLU A 49 -2.61 6.70 -5.52
C GLU A 49 -2.80 5.81 -6.75
N LYS A 50 -2.27 4.57 -6.72
CA LYS A 50 -2.46 3.59 -7.80
C LYS A 50 -3.92 3.17 -7.97
N PHE A 51 -4.64 3.02 -6.87
CA PHE A 51 -6.08 2.74 -6.89
C PHE A 51 -6.87 3.89 -7.52
N GLU A 52 -6.62 5.13 -7.11
CA GLU A 52 -7.28 6.31 -7.67
C GLU A 52 -6.95 6.51 -9.15
N GLU A 53 -5.69 6.29 -9.55
CA GLU A 53 -5.26 6.31 -10.95
C GLU A 53 -6.07 5.30 -11.78
N ALA A 54 -6.14 4.04 -11.34
CA ALA A 54 -6.87 2.98 -12.02
C ALA A 54 -8.37 3.30 -12.17
N LEU A 55 -9.00 3.83 -11.12
CA LEU A 55 -10.40 4.27 -11.17
C LEU A 55 -10.60 5.43 -12.15
N SER A 56 -9.68 6.40 -12.19
CA SER A 56 -9.74 7.54 -13.11
C SER A 56 -9.67 7.10 -14.58
N LEU A 57 -9.02 5.97 -14.85
CA LEU A 57 -8.94 5.32 -16.16
C LEU A 57 -10.17 4.46 -16.49
N GLY A 58 -11.20 4.46 -15.65
CA GLY A 58 -12.45 3.72 -15.87
C GLY A 58 -12.37 2.23 -15.53
N LYS A 59 -11.32 1.78 -14.81
CA LYS A 59 -11.22 0.38 -14.39
C LYS A 59 -12.21 0.09 -13.26
N SER A 60 -12.61 -1.18 -13.14
CA SER A 60 -13.46 -1.61 -12.04
C SER A 60 -12.70 -1.60 -10.71
N ASN A 61 -13.42 -1.53 -9.58
CA ASN A 61 -12.81 -1.57 -8.25
C ASN A 61 -11.87 -2.78 -8.08
N ASN A 62 -12.25 -3.97 -8.55
CA ASN A 62 -11.39 -5.15 -8.43
C ASN A 62 -10.08 -4.98 -9.20
N LYS A 63 -10.13 -4.40 -10.41
CA LYS A 63 -8.92 -4.12 -11.19
C LYS A 63 -8.06 -3.02 -10.58
N ALA A 64 -8.69 -1.99 -10.01
CA ALA A 64 -7.98 -0.96 -9.28
C ALA A 64 -7.29 -1.51 -8.02
N LEU A 65 -7.93 -2.43 -7.29
CA LEU A 65 -7.32 -3.13 -6.15
C LEU A 65 -6.17 -4.04 -6.57
N GLU A 66 -6.30 -4.75 -7.69
CA GLU A 66 -5.19 -5.53 -8.27
C GLU A 66 -3.98 -4.64 -8.57
N GLU A 67 -4.19 -3.46 -9.15
CA GLU A 67 -3.11 -2.50 -9.46
C GLU A 67 -2.51 -1.87 -8.21
N ALA A 68 -3.32 -1.49 -7.23
CA ALA A 68 -2.86 -1.03 -5.93
C ALA A 68 -1.99 -2.09 -5.22
N GLY A 69 -2.38 -3.36 -5.33
CA GLY A 69 -1.65 -4.48 -4.76
C GLY A 69 -0.22 -4.64 -5.29
N THR A 70 0.08 -4.13 -6.47
CA THR A 70 1.43 -4.22 -7.07
C THR A 70 2.50 -3.44 -6.31
N VAL A 71 2.09 -2.46 -5.49
CA VAL A 71 2.98 -1.70 -4.60
C VAL A 71 3.65 -2.60 -3.57
N PHE A 72 2.97 -3.65 -3.11
CA PHE A 72 3.47 -4.56 -2.07
C PHE A 72 4.17 -5.79 -2.63
N THR A 73 4.12 -6.03 -3.94
CA THR A 73 4.72 -7.21 -4.57
C THR A 73 5.99 -6.91 -5.35
N SER A 74 6.26 -5.64 -5.64
CA SER A 74 7.52 -5.26 -6.24
C SER A 74 8.63 -5.43 -5.20
N LYS A 75 9.52 -6.39 -5.44
CA LYS A 75 10.88 -6.42 -4.90
C LYS A 75 11.70 -5.24 -5.48
N THR A 76 11.14 -4.04 -5.48
CA THR A 76 11.92 -2.85 -5.78
C THR A 76 12.77 -2.64 -4.55
N VAL A 77 13.99 -3.13 -4.66
CA VAL A 77 15.12 -2.74 -3.84
C VAL A 77 15.09 -1.22 -3.83
N LEU A 78 14.66 -0.63 -2.72
CA LEU A 78 14.97 0.76 -2.41
C LEU A 78 16.49 0.73 -2.15
N LEU A 79 17.25 0.95 -3.23
CA LEU A 79 18.71 1.14 -3.23
C LEU A 79 19.04 2.54 -2.72
#